data_AF-A0A4P7WX61-F1
#
_entry.id   AF-A0A4P7WX61-F1
#
_cell.length_a   1.000
_cell.length_b   1.000
_cell.length_c   1.000
_cell.angle_alpha   90.00
_cell.angle_beta   90.00
_cell.angle_gamma   90.00
#
_symmetry.space_group_name_H-M   'P 1'
#
loop_
_entity.id
_entity.type
_entity.pdbx_description
1 polymer ?
#
loop_
_entity_poly.entity_id
_entity_poly.type
_entity_poly.pdbx_seq_one_letter_code
_entity_poly.pdbx_strand_id
1 'polypeptide(L)' 'MTQNELNIIGLAFDIIGVVLLFFYEPPKPEIGAILLESAPSKSDRDKIKKVKKMVSKIALILILIGFSIQIYSNTIQ' A
#
# COMPACT_ATOMS: atom_id res chain seq x y z
N MET A 1 -14.38 -17.44 -15.93
CA MET A 1 -13.07 -17.15 -15.32
C MET A 1 -12.76 -18.27 -14.35
N THR A 2 -11.64 -18.95 -14.50
CA THR A 2 -11.28 -20.10 -13.66
C THR A 2 -10.80 -19.63 -12.28
N GLN A 3 -10.86 -20.52 -11.29
CA GLN A 3 -10.40 -20.24 -9.92
C GLN A 3 -8.93 -19.80 -9.89
N ASN A 4 -8.12 -20.43 -10.74
CA ASN A 4 -6.71 -20.11 -10.91
C ASN A 4 -6.51 -18.70 -11.47
N GLU A 5 -7.33 -18.27 -12.44
CA GLU A 5 -7.28 -16.90 -12.96
C GLU A 5 -7.57 -15.87 -11.87
N LEU A 6 -8.60 -16.09 -11.03
CA LEU A 6 -8.95 -15.16 -9.95
C LEU A 6 -7.85 -15.08 -8.89
N ASN A 7 -7.25 -16.23 -8.55
CA ASN A 7 -6.14 -16.29 -7.60
C ASN A 7 -4.88 -15.59 -8.14
N ILE A 8 -4.56 -15.77 -9.42
CA ILE A 8 -3.44 -15.07 -10.08
C ILE A 8 -3.67 -13.56 -10.08
N ILE A 9 -4.89 -13.11 -10.38
CA ILE A 9 -5.22 -11.68 -10.35
C ILE A 9 -5.07 -11.13 -8.93
N GLY A 10 -5.67 -11.77 -7.93
CA GLY A 10 -5.54 -11.34 -6.54
C GLY A 10 -4.08 -11.28 -6.08
N LEU A 11 -3.27 -12.29 -6.44
CA LEU A 11 -1.85 -12.33 -6.13
C LEU A 11 -1.08 -11.18 -6.79
N ALA A 12 -1.40 -10.82 -8.04
CA ALA A 12 -0.78 -9.69 -8.72
C ALA A 12 -1.07 -8.37 -7.98
N PHE A 13 -2.31 -8.18 -7.50
CA PHE A 13 -2.68 -7.02 -6.68
C PHE A 13 -1.88 -6.96 -5.38
N ASP A 14 -1.73 -8.10 -4.69
CA ASP A 14 -0.96 -8.18 -3.45
C ASP A 14 0.52 -7.86 -3.67
N ILE A 15 1.14 -8.41 -4.72
CA ILE A 15 2.54 -8.14 -5.06
C ILE A 15 2.75 -6.65 -5.33
N ILE A 16 1.90 -6.04 -6.16
CA ILE A 16 1.99 -4.60 -6.45
C ILE A 16 1.82 -3.79 -5.17
N GLY A 17 0.84 -4.13 -4.33
CA GLY A 17 0.61 -3.46 -3.06
C GLY A 17 1.78 -3.57 -2.09
N VAL A 18 2.40 -4.74 -1.96
CA VAL A 18 3.59 -4.94 -1.12
C VAL A 18 4.79 -4.16 -1.66
N VAL A 19 5.01 -4.16 -2.97
CA VAL A 19 6.08 -3.37 -3.61
C VAL A 19 5.89 -1.87 -3.30
N LEU A 20 4.67 -1.35 -3.43
CA LEU A 20 4.37 0.04 -3.09
C LEU A 20 4.62 0.34 -1.60
N LEU A 21 4.24 -0.56 -0.68
CA LEU A 21 4.54 -0.39 0.74
C LEU A 21 6.04 -0.42 1.04
N PHE A 22 6.81 -1.23 0.32
CA PHE A 22 8.27 -1.29 0.49
C PHE A 22 8.95 0.02 0.10
N PHE A 23 8.53 0.64 -1.01
CA PHE A 23 9.11 1.91 -1.47
C PHE A 23 8.59 3.16 -0.72
N TYR A 24 7.33 3.16 -0.29
CA TYR A 24 6.69 4.34 0.31
C TYR A 24 6.55 4.27 1.84
N GLU A 25 6.98 3.16 2.44
CA GLU A 25 6.79 2.79 3.84
C GLU A 25 5.30 2.61 4.21
N PRO A 26 4.96 1.73 5.18
CA PRO A 26 3.62 1.70 5.73
C PRO A 26 3.27 3.01 6.44
N PRO A 27 1.98 3.36 6.54
CA PRO A 27 1.56 4.58 7.23
C PRO A 27 1.97 4.52 8.71
N LYS A 28 3.03 5.24 9.08
CA LYS A 28 3.50 5.33 10.46
C LYS A 28 2.65 6.32 11.26
N PRO A 29 2.27 6.00 12.51
CA PRO A 29 1.65 6.98 13.40
C PRO A 29 2.63 8.12 13.71
N GLU A 30 2.13 9.33 13.86
CA GLU A 30 2.92 10.58 13.99
C GLU A 30 3.59 10.74 15.38
N ILE A 31 4.20 9.68 15.91
CA ILE A 31 4.72 9.63 17.29
C ILE A 31 6.13 10.26 17.43
N GLY A 32 6.80 10.60 16.33
CA GLY A 32 8.21 11.02 16.37
C GLY A 32 8.61 12.06 15.33
N ALA A 33 7.88 13.16 15.20
CA ALA A 33 8.18 14.22 14.23
C ALA A 33 9.43 15.08 14.57
N ILE A 34 10.29 14.67 15.52
CA ILE A 34 11.34 15.52 16.09
C ILE A 34 12.70 15.38 15.38
N LEU A 35 12.94 14.38 14.51
CA LEU A 35 14.32 14.04 14.07
C LEU A 35 14.65 14.17 12.57
N LEU A 36 13.98 15.05 11.82
CA LEU A 36 14.34 15.30 10.40
C LEU A 36 14.59 16.79 10.13
N GLU A 37 15.56 17.35 10.85
CA GLU A 37 16.21 18.64 10.57
C GLU A 37 17.41 18.44 9.63
N SER A 38 17.14 18.23 8.34
CA SER A 38 18.11 18.41 7.26
C SER A 38 17.30 18.71 5.99
N ALA A 39 17.23 19.99 5.61
CA ALA A 39 16.10 20.57 4.88
C ALA A 39 16.27 20.68 3.35
N PRO A 40 15.25 20.28 2.57
CA PRO A 40 14.49 21.16 1.67
C PRO A 40 13.36 21.87 2.44
N SER A 41 12.74 22.90 1.84
CA SER A 41 11.77 23.79 2.51
C SER A 41 10.67 23.03 3.28
N LYS A 42 10.11 23.63 4.35
CA LYS A 42 9.03 23.02 5.14
C LYS A 42 7.84 22.59 4.27
N SER A 43 7.51 23.37 3.25
CA SER A 43 6.44 23.03 2.30
C SER A 43 6.73 21.79 1.45
N ASP A 44 7.99 21.54 1.10
CA ASP A 44 8.36 20.38 0.28
C ASP A 44 8.28 19.09 1.11
N ARG A 45 8.71 19.14 2.37
CA ARG A 45 8.58 18.02 3.32
C ARG A 45 7.13 17.63 3.55
N ASP A 46 6.24 18.60 3.70
CA ASP A 46 4.81 18.34 3.91
C ASP A 46 4.15 17.74 2.66
N LYS A 47 4.53 18.21 1.46
CA LYS A 47 4.07 17.62 0.19
C LYS A 47 4.51 16.16 0.06
N ILE A 48 5.79 15.86 0.33
CA ILE A 48 6.33 14.50 0.25
C ILE A 48 5.63 13.58 1.27
N LYS A 49 5.42 14.05 2.50
CA LYS A 49 4.68 13.27 3.52
C LYS A 49 3.25 12.97 3.11
N LYS A 50 2.53 13.94 2.53
CA LYS A 50 1.15 13.73 2.04
C LYS A 50 1.11 12.69 0.93
N VAL A 51 2.01 12.78 -0.05
CA VAL A 51 2.09 11.81 -1.16
C VAL A 51 2.42 10.43 -0.63
N LYS A 52 3.45 10.29 0.23
CA LYS A 52 3.78 9.00 0.87
C LYS A 52 2.56 8.40 1.58
N LYS A 53 1.90 9.15 2.46
CA LYS A 53 0.72 8.70 3.20
C LYS A 53 -0.43 8.27 2.27
N MET A 54 -0.63 8.95 1.15
CA MET A 54 -1.64 8.60 0.16
C MET A 54 -1.28 7.30 -0.57
N VAL A 55 -0.04 7.17 -1.05
CA VAL A 55 0.44 5.97 -1.75
C VAL A 55 0.42 4.76 -0.83
N SER A 56 0.86 4.89 0.43
CA SER A 56 0.82 3.79 1.40
C SER A 56 -0.62 3.33 1.70
N LYS A 57 -1.59 4.25 1.71
CA LYS A 57 -3.01 3.90 1.84
C LYS A 57 -3.53 3.15 0.62
N ILE A 58 -3.19 3.61 -0.59
CA ILE A 58 -3.57 2.95 -1.84
C ILE A 58 -2.97 1.54 -1.90
N ALA A 59 -1.70 1.40 -1.53
CA ALA A 59 -1.00 0.12 -1.46
C ALA A 59 -1.70 -0.86 -0.51
N LEU A 60 -2.10 -0.40 0.67
CA LEU A 60 -2.85 -1.21 1.62
C LEU A 60 -4.22 -1.63 1.07
N ILE A 61 -4.94 -0.71 0.41
CA ILE A 61 -6.22 -1.00 -0.22
C ILE A 61 -6.06 -2.06 -1.32
N LEU A 62 -5.00 -1.98 -2.15
CA LEU A 62 -4.71 -2.97 -3.18
C LEU A 62 -4.50 -4.37 -2.59
N ILE A 63 -3.75 -4.48 -1.50
CA ILE A 63 -3.55 -5.76 -0.78
C ILE A 63 -4.88 -6.28 -0.23
N LEU A 64 -5.69 -5.42 0.38
CA LEU A 64 -6.99 -5.84 0.92
C LEU A 64 -7.94 -6.32 -0.19
N ILE A 65 -7.92 -5.68 -1.36
CA ILE A 65 -8.70 -6.09 -2.53
C ILE A 65 -8.16 -7.41 -3.09
N GLY A 66 -6.85 -7.55 -3.28
CA GLY A 66 -6.21 -8.76 -3.80
C GLY A 66 -6.53 -9.98 -2.93
N PHE A 67 -6.35 -9.82 -1.61
CA PHE A 67 -6.72 -10.83 -0.62
C PHE A 67 -8.22 -11.14 -0.61
N SER A 68 -9.08 -10.13 -0.73
CA SER A 68 -10.55 -10.34 -0.78
C SER A 68 -10.97 -11.13 -2.02
N ILE A 69 -10.34 -10.88 -3.18
CA ILE A 69 -10.58 -11.62 -4.42
C ILE A 69 -10.16 -13.09 -4.25
N GLN A 70 -9.01 -13.35 -3.63
CA GLN A 70 -8.55 -14.72 -3.34
C GLN A 70 -9.51 -15.44 -2.38
N ILE A 71 -9.99 -14.78 -1.32
CA ILE A 71 -10.99 -15.35 -0.42
C ILE A 71 -12.26 -15.70 -1.18
N TYR A 72 -12.77 -14.78 -2.00
CA TYR A 72 -13.99 -15.01 -2.79
C TYR A 72 -13.82 -16.19 -3.76
N SER A 73 -12.68 -16.25 -4.44
CA SER A 73 -12.31 -17.35 -5.34
C SER A 73 -12.30 -18.71 -4.62
N ASN A 74 -11.79 -18.76 -3.39
CA ASN A 74 -11.75 -19.99 -2.59
C ASN A 74 -13.09 -20.32 -1.91
N THR A 75 -13.94 -19.32 -1.62
CA THR A 75 -15.23 -19.50 -0.93
C THR A 75 -16.35 -19.92 -1.88
N ILE A 76 -16.29 -19.53 -3.15
CA ILE A 76 -17.27 -19.92 -4.17
C ILE A 76 -17.00 -21.32 -4.75
N GLN A 77 -16.23 -22.14 -4.02
CA GLN A 77 -16.22 -23.59 -4.23
C GLN A 77 -17.60 -24.21 -4.00
#